data_AF-A0A383E2I7-F1
#
_entry.id   AF-A0A383E2I7-F1
#
_cell.length_a   1.000
_cell.length_b   1.000
_cell.length_c   1.000
_cell.angle_alpha   90.00
_cell.angle_beta   90.00
_cell.angle_gamma   90.00
#
_symmetry.space_group_name_H-M   'P 1'
#
loop_
_entity.id
_entity.type
_entity.pdbx_description
1 polymer ?
#
loop_
_entity_poly.entity_id
_entity_poly.type
_entity_poly.pdbx_seq_one_letter_code
_entity_poly.pdbx_strand_id
1 'polypeptide(L)'
;MPAYPGVKALTFDLFGTVLDLGGSLTPYIAKLLSEKFCETPADEFWQQWRYRQRLEQFQDTIMALGHGGYLETVRRAFVYVLKL
;
A
#
# COMPACT_ATOMS: atom_id res chain seq x y z
N MET A 1 -5.03 -33.92 17.73
CA MET A 1 -6.38 -33.42 17.38
C MET A 1 -6.23 -32.33 16.34
N PRO A 2 -7.12 -32.22 15.33
CA PRO A 2 -7.04 -31.14 14.36
C PRO A 2 -7.24 -29.79 15.06
N ALA A 3 -6.39 -28.81 14.76
CA ALA A 3 -6.41 -27.49 15.41
C ALA A 3 -7.72 -26.72 15.15
N TYR A 4 -8.39 -26.99 14.02
CA TYR A 4 -9.67 -26.36 13.66
C TYR A 4 -10.64 -27.39 13.05
N PRO A 5 -11.37 -28.16 13.87
CA PRO A 5 -12.34 -29.13 13.38
C PRO A 5 -13.46 -28.45 12.58
N GLY A 6 -13.74 -28.92 11.36
CA GLY A 6 -14.87 -28.45 10.53
C GLY A 6 -14.60 -27.24 9.64
N VAL A 7 -13.42 -26.63 9.70
CA VAL A 7 -13.01 -25.56 8.77
C VAL A 7 -12.69 -26.14 7.40
N LYS A 8 -13.31 -25.60 6.34
CA LYS A 8 -13.11 -26.03 4.94
C LYS A 8 -12.27 -25.08 4.09
N ALA A 9 -12.12 -23.83 4.53
CA ALA A 9 -11.36 -22.81 3.82
C ALA A 9 -10.70 -21.85 4.82
N LEU A 10 -9.50 -21.40 4.48
CA LEU A 10 -8.79 -20.33 5.17
C LEU A 10 -8.51 -19.23 4.14
N THR A 11 -9.01 -18.04 4.43
CA THR A 11 -8.77 -16.85 3.61
C THR A 11 -7.73 -15.99 4.30
N PHE A 12 -6.72 -15.59 3.55
CA PHE A 12 -5.68 -14.69 4.03
C PHE A 12 -5.82 -13.36 3.30
N ASP A 13 -5.65 -12.27 4.04
CA ASP A 13 -5.35 -11.01 3.39
C ASP A 13 -4.04 -11.16 2.60
N LEU A 14 -3.92 -10.47 1.47
CA LEU A 14 -2.75 -10.61 0.61
C LEU A 14 -1.61 -9.70 1.09
N PHE A 15 -1.95 -8.47 1.43
CA PHE A 15 -0.99 -7.38 1.57
C PHE A 15 -0.53 -7.19 3.01
N GLY A 16 0.73 -7.55 3.30
CA GLY A 16 1.29 -7.52 4.65
C GLY A 16 1.05 -8.80 5.46
N THR A 17 0.20 -9.71 4.96
CA THR A 17 0.03 -11.06 5.54
C THR A 17 0.77 -12.11 4.71
N VAL A 18 0.61 -12.09 3.38
CA VAL A 18 1.29 -13.03 2.46
C VAL A 18 2.43 -12.34 1.71
N LEU A 19 2.19 -11.11 1.25
CA LEU A 19 3.14 -10.33 0.47
C LEU A 19 3.72 -9.19 1.30
N ASP A 20 5.05 -9.16 1.44
CA ASP A 20 5.77 -7.99 1.93
C ASP A 20 5.82 -6.91 0.84
N LEU A 21 4.86 -5.99 0.90
CA LEU A 21 4.80 -4.82 0.01
C LEU A 21 5.98 -3.87 0.20
N GLY A 22 6.42 -3.65 1.44
CA GLY A 22 7.47 -2.68 1.71
C GLY A 22 8.80 -3.16 1.14
N GLY A 23 9.23 -4.36 1.56
CA GLY A 23 10.47 -4.95 1.08
C GLY A 23 10.50 -5.17 -0.43
N SER A 24 9.34 -5.48 -1.04
CA SER A 24 9.27 -5.68 -2.50
C SER A 24 9.29 -4.37 -3.30
N LEU A 25 8.71 -3.27 -2.80
CA LEU A 25 8.58 -2.02 -3.56
C LEU A 25 9.72 -1.02 -3.32
N THR A 26 10.29 -0.98 -2.12
CA THR A 26 11.37 -0.01 -1.78
C THR A 26 12.56 -0.03 -2.76
N PRO A 27 13.06 -1.18 -3.27
CA PRO A 27 14.14 -1.19 -4.27
C PRO A 27 13.77 -0.49 -5.58
N TYR A 28 12.52 -0.65 -6.05
CA TYR A 28 12.06 -0.02 -7.28
C TYR A 28 11.77 1.46 -7.08
N ILE A 29 11.29 1.84 -5.89
CA ILE A 29 11.15 3.25 -5.49
C ILE A 29 12.52 3.92 -5.47
N ALA A 30 13.53 3.29 -4.86
CA ALA A 30 14.90 3.82 -4.81
C ALA A 30 15.46 4.05 -6.21
N LYS A 31 15.27 3.09 -7.13
CA LYS A 31 15.65 3.23 -8.53
C LYS A 31 14.94 4.43 -9.19
N LEU A 32 13.62 4.53 -9.03
CA LEU A 32 12.83 5.62 -9.60
C LEU A 32 13.29 7.00 -9.09
N LEU A 33 13.49 7.15 -7.79
CA LEU A 33 13.92 8.40 -7.17
C LEU A 33 15.33 8.79 -7.62
N SER A 34 16.24 7.82 -7.71
CA SER A 34 17.60 8.04 -8.22
C SER A 34 17.60 8.50 -9.68
N GLU A 35 16.79 7.89 -10.55
CA GLU A 35 16.65 8.29 -11.96
C GLU A 35 16.06 9.70 -12.13
N LYS A 36 15.38 10.22 -11.11
CA LYS A 36 14.81 11.58 -11.08
C LYS A 36 15.63 12.57 -10.26
N PHE A 37 16.82 12.18 -9.79
CA PHE A 37 17.71 13.02 -8.97
C PHE A 37 17.04 13.53 -7.69
N CYS A 38 16.13 12.75 -7.10
CA CYS A 38 15.51 13.07 -5.82
C CYS A 38 16.44 12.65 -4.66
N GLU A 39 16.61 13.51 -3.66
CA GLU A 39 17.41 13.23 -2.46
C GLU A 39 16.64 12.46 -1.39
N THR A 40 15.30 12.35 -1.53
CA THR A 40 14.44 11.69 -0.56
C THR A 40 14.77 10.19 -0.44
N PRO A 41 14.99 9.68 0.78
CA PRO A 41 15.15 8.25 1.02
C PRO A 41 13.92 7.44 0.58
N ALA A 42 14.15 6.27 -0.03
CA ALA A 42 13.09 5.45 -0.59
C ALA A 42 12.15 4.85 0.48
N ASP A 43 12.67 4.59 1.67
CA ASP A 43 11.92 4.15 2.84
C ASP A 43 11.02 5.25 3.38
N GLU A 44 11.51 6.49 3.43
CA GLU A 44 10.71 7.67 3.80
C GLU A 44 9.59 7.91 2.78
N PHE A 45 9.91 7.87 1.48
CA PHE A 45 8.92 8.01 0.43
C PHE A 45 7.85 6.91 0.50
N TRP A 46 8.26 5.65 0.70
CA TRP A 46 7.36 4.52 0.85
C TRP A 46 6.44 4.68 2.06
N GLN A 47 6.96 5.12 3.21
CA GLN A 47 6.15 5.36 4.40
C GLN A 47 5.07 6.40 4.13
N GLN A 48 5.44 7.56 3.58
CA GLN A 48 4.48 8.62 3.25
C GLN A 48 3.41 8.13 2.27
N TRP A 49 3.84 7.37 1.25
CA TRP A 49 2.92 6.82 0.25
C TRP A 49 1.94 5.82 0.86
N ARG A 50 2.43 4.90 1.70
CA ARG A 50 1.59 3.92 2.38
C ARG A 50 0.61 4.56 3.36
N TYR A 51 1.05 5.59 4.10
CA TYR A 51 0.17 6.35 4.98
C TYR A 51 -0.91 7.07 4.19
N ARG A 52 -0.54 7.76 3.11
CA ARG A 52 -1.52 8.47 2.28
C ARG A 52 -2.53 7.52 1.63
N GLN A 53 -2.10 6.35 1.17
CA GLN A 53 -3.00 5.34 0.63
C GLN A 53 -4.07 4.91 1.64
N ARG A 54 -3.70 4.70 2.91
CA ARG A 54 -4.68 4.36 3.96
C ARG A 54 -5.67 5.48 4.20
N LEU A 55 -5.22 6.74 4.13
CA LEU A 55 -6.11 7.90 4.25
C LEU A 55 -7.12 7.97 3.10
N GLU A 56 -6.69 7.73 1.86
CA GLU A 56 -7.60 7.67 0.69
C GLU A 56 -8.65 6.58 0.87
N GLN A 57 -8.25 5.37 1.27
CA GLN A 57 -9.17 4.26 1.54
C GLN A 57 -10.18 4.58 2.66
N PHE A 58 -9.73 5.30 3.69
CA PHE A 58 -10.58 5.74 4.78
C PHE A 58 -11.57 6.83 4.34
N GLN A 59 -11.13 7.78 3.51
CA GLN A 59 -11.98 8.83 2.94
C GLN A 59 -13.10 8.24 2.07
N ASP A 60 -12.76 7.29 1.19
CA ASP A 60 -13.76 6.60 0.35
C ASP A 60 -14.84 5.90 1.21
N THR A 61 -14.43 5.34 2.36
CA THR A 61 -15.34 4.72 3.33
C THR A 61 -16.27 5.74 3.98
N ILE A 62 -15.74 6.88 4.48
CA ILE A 62 -16.54 7.94 5.12
C ILE A 62 -17.54 8.53 4.14
N MET A 63 -17.11 8.75 2.90
CA MET A 63 -17.92 9.42 1.88
C MET A 63 -18.93 8.48 1.22
N ALA A 64 -19.01 7.21 1.67
CA ALA A 64 -19.87 6.17 1.11
C ALA A 64 -19.76 6.05 -0.43
N LEU A 65 -18.59 6.35 -0.99
CA LEU A 65 -18.34 6.35 -2.43
C LEU A 65 -18.19 4.92 -3.00
N GLY A 66 -18.39 3.91 -2.17
CA GLY A 66 -18.04 2.52 -2.46
C GLY A 66 -16.53 2.30 -2.36
N HIS A 67 -16.08 1.07 -2.62
CA HIS A 67 -14.66 0.76 -2.62
C HIS A 67 -14.02 1.26 -3.93
N GLY A 68 -13.50 2.49 -3.90
CA GLY A 68 -12.56 2.98 -4.91
C GLY A 68 -11.36 2.03 -4.92
N GLY A 69 -11.32 1.11 -5.88
CA GLY A 69 -10.45 -0.07 -5.82
C GLY A 69 -8.99 0.25 -5.45
N TYR A 70 -8.29 -0.72 -4.85
CA TYR A 70 -6.93 -0.59 -4.33
C TYR A 70 -5.97 0.22 -5.23
N LEU A 71 -5.99 -0.01 -6.54
CA LEU A 71 -5.10 0.68 -7.48
C LEU A 71 -5.36 2.19 -7.60
N GLU A 72 -6.61 2.62 -7.53
CA GLU A 72 -6.96 4.04 -7.65
C GLU A 72 -6.52 4.82 -6.40
N THR A 73 -6.73 4.25 -5.21
CA THR A 73 -6.25 4.85 -3.95
C THR A 73 -4.73 4.90 -3.89
N VAL A 74 -4.03 3.86 -4.37
CA VAL A 74 -2.56 3.85 -4.52
C VAL A 74 -2.08 4.96 -5.46
N ARG A 75 -2.75 5.13 -6.61
CA ARG A 75 -2.39 6.14 -7.61
C ARG A 75 -2.57 7.56 -7.08
N ARG A 76 -3.70 7.85 -6.42
CA ARG A 76 -3.95 9.17 -5.79
C ARG A 76 -2.92 9.47 -4.72
N ALA A 77 -2.62 8.48 -3.87
CA ALA A 77 -1.61 8.62 -2.83
C ALA A 77 -0.22 8.88 -3.41
N PHE A 78 0.14 8.23 -4.52
CA PHE A 78 1.42 8.44 -5.20
C PHE A 78 1.57 9.88 -5.69
N VAL A 79 0.55 10.39 -6.41
CA VAL A 79 0.55 11.76 -6.93
C VAL A 79 0.59 12.79 -5.81
N TYR A 80 -0.04 12.49 -4.67
CA TYR A 80 0.03 13.36 -3.49
C TYR A 80 1.45 13.44 -2.93
N VAL A 81 2.12 12.30 -2.71
CA VAL A 81 3.48 12.28 -2.14
C VAL A 81 4.50 12.91 -3.06
N LEU A 82 4.34 12.79 -4.39
CA LEU A 82 5.17 13.50 -5.37
C LEU A 82 5.08 15.04 -5.28
N LYS A 83 4.07 15.59 -4.61
CA LYS A 83 3.85 17.04 -4.47
C LYS A 83 4.24 17.59 -3.09
N LEU A 84 4.63 16.72 -2.15
CA LEU A 84 5.16 17.13 -0.85
C LEU A 84 6.55 17.78 -1.03
#